data_AF-A0A9P4R2D6-F1
#
_entry.id   AF-A0A9P4R2D6-F1
#
_cell.length_a   1.000
_cell.length_b   1.000
_cell.length_c   1.000
_cell.angle_alpha   90.00
_cell.angle_beta   90.00
_cell.angle_gamma   90.00
#
_symmetry.space_group_name_H-M   'P 1'
#
loop_
_entity.id
_entity.type
_entity.pdbx_description
1 polymer ?
#
loop_
_entity_poly.entity_id
_entity_poly.type
_entity_poly.pdbx_seq_one_letter_code
_entity_poly.pdbx_strand_id
1 'polypeptide(L)'
;MSFLQLENLHVFVTGAAGGIGSAIVDEFLTRGCKVSAQDKRSFQISFTNEKLFHIQGDISDEHAISSAIADAVSHFGPINILCANAGITDESNSYPIWDMPIDLWEKTYSTNVRGTFLTIKHFLKSVEKAQVERSIELENVAVVVTGSECGVFGQAGHSEYASGKAGLQYGLVRSVKNEIVRLNRKARINAVAPGWVNTPLIEGRLDDPKEMYLEAEATVPLRKIAEPEDVARAAAFLASHRAAGHISGQCLSVDGGMEGRVVWNEEDARKITTFTEFAAPEIRISKEHSASKVEAIPPRISQMVTRPTIKILLSVDFDAVSGWLGTGQHPDNNLADYSTGFFSAYVGVPRLLKLFKKHGIQDRVTWFVPMHSAESFPEEFKSIVESGCEIGLHGYCHEGAPQLTTIQEREVLEHCIKLCTSLTGQRPIGYRAPLYQLRESTISLLEEHGFLYDSSLTHHDSKPYYLPNLPPIQAPKYEPQASATEWMKPLPQPSPPTPKTLVEIPGNWYAEDMTPLQYWPHTPNSQGYVDVRVIEQMWKDKFEWIRTEVEDLGVNETMVFPLVLHPDTSGMAHVIGMIERVIVWLKGWGGEVEFETFGNVAEEWKGRNAV
;
A
#
# COMPACT_ATOMS: atom_id res chain seq x y z
N MET A 1 16.84 33.65 20.95
CA MET A 1 15.91 32.53 21.23
C MET A 1 16.27 31.40 20.29
N SER A 2 16.38 30.17 20.79
CA SER A 2 16.57 28.98 19.95
C SER A 2 15.38 28.76 19.01
N PHE A 3 15.59 27.98 17.95
CA PHE A 3 14.53 27.60 17.01
C PHE A 3 13.36 26.89 17.70
N LEU A 4 13.64 26.05 18.71
CA LEU A 4 12.62 25.25 19.40
C LEU A 4 11.89 26.02 20.52
N GLN A 5 12.44 27.12 21.04
CA GLN A 5 11.84 27.91 22.13
C GLN A 5 11.42 27.04 23.34
N LEU A 6 12.36 26.23 23.83
CA LEU A 6 12.15 25.33 24.97
C LEU A 6 12.81 25.84 26.26
N GLU A 7 13.59 26.91 26.18
CA GLU A 7 14.40 27.41 27.29
C GLU A 7 13.55 27.65 28.54
N ASN A 8 14.05 27.21 29.70
CA ASN A 8 13.43 27.34 31.02
C ASN A 8 12.09 26.61 31.23
N LEU A 9 11.57 25.89 30.23
CA LEU A 9 10.43 25.01 30.43
C LEU A 9 10.81 23.82 31.31
N HIS A 10 9.83 23.33 32.07
CA HIS A 10 10.01 22.17 32.93
C HIS A 10 9.59 20.89 32.20
N VAL A 11 10.51 19.94 32.11
CA VAL A 11 10.36 18.65 31.43
C VAL A 11 10.41 17.53 32.46
N PHE A 12 9.47 16.61 32.39
CA PHE A 12 9.47 15.38 33.18
C PHE A 12 9.77 14.20 32.25
N VAL A 13 10.80 13.41 32.57
CA VAL A 13 11.26 12.29 31.73
C VAL A 13 11.20 11.01 32.55
N THR A 14 10.46 10.00 32.09
CA THR A 14 10.47 8.67 32.70
C THR A 14 11.46 7.74 32.02
N GLY A 15 12.03 6.79 32.77
CA GLY A 15 13.04 5.86 32.24
C GLY A 15 14.38 6.56 31.99
N ALA A 16 14.66 7.61 32.76
CA ALA A 16 15.78 8.53 32.53
C ALA A 16 17.17 7.89 32.73
N ALA A 17 17.26 6.71 33.35
CA ALA A 17 18.51 5.96 33.45
C ALA A 17 18.73 4.99 32.27
N GLY A 18 17.77 4.87 31.34
CA GLY A 18 17.90 4.06 30.13
C GLY A 18 18.59 4.86 29.00
N GLY A 19 19.10 4.18 27.97
CA GLY A 19 19.90 4.82 26.91
C GLY A 19 19.19 5.97 26.18
N ILE A 20 17.93 5.77 25.76
CA ILE A 20 17.13 6.85 25.15
C ILE A 20 16.77 7.91 26.20
N GLY A 21 16.43 7.50 27.42
CA GLY A 21 16.00 8.42 28.48
C GLY A 21 17.09 9.39 28.91
N SER A 22 18.33 8.93 29.03
CA SER A 22 19.48 9.79 29.34
C SER A 22 19.76 10.78 28.21
N ALA A 23 19.67 10.36 26.96
CA ALA A 23 19.82 11.25 25.81
C ALA A 23 18.71 12.32 25.74
N ILE A 24 17.47 11.96 26.10
CA ILE A 24 16.36 12.93 26.25
C ILE A 24 16.69 13.95 27.34
N VAL A 25 17.16 13.50 28.51
CA VAL A 25 17.56 14.40 29.61
C VAL A 25 18.64 15.38 29.13
N ASP A 26 19.70 14.89 28.50
CA ASP A 26 20.81 15.72 28.03
C ASP A 26 20.38 16.70 26.93
N GLU A 27 19.53 16.28 26.00
CA GLU A 27 18.99 17.13 24.93
C GLU A 27 18.18 18.31 25.50
N PHE A 28 17.29 18.06 26.47
CA PHE A 28 16.51 19.14 27.09
C PHE A 28 17.35 20.03 28.02
N LEU A 29 18.32 19.48 28.76
CA LEU A 29 19.26 20.27 29.57
C LEU A 29 20.11 21.21 28.69
N THR A 30 20.61 20.70 27.55
CA THR A 30 21.39 21.48 26.58
C THR A 30 20.58 22.63 25.98
N ARG A 31 19.26 22.48 25.92
CA ARG A 31 18.31 23.53 25.50
C ARG A 31 17.90 24.48 26.62
N GLY A 32 18.50 24.34 27.80
CA GLY A 32 18.28 25.20 28.95
C GLY A 32 16.98 24.94 29.70
N CYS A 33 16.32 23.78 29.47
CA CYS A 33 15.17 23.34 30.22
C CYS A 33 15.55 22.96 31.66
N LYS A 34 14.55 22.91 32.53
CA LYS A 34 14.62 22.24 33.83
C LYS A 34 14.09 20.82 33.65
N VAL A 35 14.81 19.81 34.09
CA VAL A 35 14.49 18.40 33.84
C VAL A 35 14.35 17.66 35.15
N SER A 36 13.16 17.12 35.39
CA SER A 36 12.91 16.10 36.41
C SER A 36 13.08 14.72 35.77
N ALA A 37 14.18 14.07 36.11
CA ALA A 37 14.61 12.79 35.55
C ALA A 37 14.18 11.66 36.49
N GLN A 38 13.25 10.83 36.03
CA GLN A 38 12.58 9.81 36.82
C GLN A 38 12.94 8.39 36.32
N ASP A 39 13.34 7.50 37.21
CA ASP A 39 13.56 6.08 36.90
C ASP A 39 13.25 5.18 38.12
N LYS A 40 13.06 3.89 37.89
CA LYS A 40 12.91 2.89 38.97
C LYS A 40 14.23 2.63 39.67
N ARG A 41 15.33 2.67 38.91
CA ARG A 41 16.69 2.52 39.43
C ARG A 41 17.12 3.83 40.06
N SER A 42 17.92 3.75 41.13
CA SER A 42 18.72 4.89 41.52
C SER A 42 19.79 5.12 40.43
N PHE A 43 19.94 6.36 40.00
CA PHE A 43 20.96 6.72 39.02
C PHE A 43 21.54 8.09 39.38
N GLN A 44 22.82 8.26 39.12
CA GLN A 44 23.49 9.55 39.20
C GLN A 44 23.98 9.89 37.80
N ILE A 45 23.56 11.04 37.29
CA ILE A 45 24.19 11.63 36.12
C ILE A 45 25.53 12.19 36.60
N SER A 46 26.60 11.93 35.84
CA SER A 46 28.00 12.10 36.29
C SER A 46 28.42 13.54 36.60
N PHE A 47 27.53 14.52 36.42
CA PHE A 47 27.75 15.93 36.70
C PHE A 47 26.53 16.53 37.42
N THR A 48 26.77 17.44 38.37
CA THR A 48 25.73 18.21 39.03
C THR A 48 25.25 19.34 38.12
N ASN A 49 23.95 19.42 37.88
CA ASN A 49 23.30 20.48 37.12
C ASN A 49 22.13 21.04 37.92
N GLU A 50 22.12 22.34 38.19
CA GLU A 50 21.06 23.02 38.97
C GLU A 50 19.66 22.91 38.32
N LYS A 51 19.62 22.59 37.03
CA LYS A 51 18.40 22.37 36.25
C LYS A 51 18.01 20.90 36.17
N LEU A 52 18.68 20.00 36.88
CA LEU A 52 18.39 18.57 36.90
C LEU A 52 17.95 18.13 38.30
N PHE A 53 16.81 17.46 38.37
CA PHE A 53 16.27 16.89 39.60
C PHE A 53 15.99 15.40 39.41
N HIS A 54 16.54 14.56 40.28
CA HIS A 54 16.41 13.11 40.20
C HIS A 54 15.28 12.60 41.08
N ILE A 55 14.45 11.70 40.54
CA ILE A 55 13.33 11.11 41.26
C ILE A 55 13.31 9.60 41.05
N GLN A 56 13.29 8.83 42.14
CA GLN A 56 13.15 7.39 42.07
C GLN A 56 11.68 6.98 42.18
N GLY A 57 11.23 6.06 41.32
CA GLY A 57 9.85 5.53 41.38
C GLY A 57 9.54 4.47 40.34
N ASP A 58 8.59 3.60 40.62
CA ASP A 58 8.07 2.64 39.63
C ASP A 58 6.84 3.24 38.95
N ILE A 59 6.88 3.40 37.62
CA ILE A 59 5.75 3.98 36.87
C ILE A 59 4.52 3.07 36.87
N SER A 60 4.68 1.78 37.15
CA SER A 60 3.57 0.85 37.34
C SER A 60 2.90 1.02 38.70
N ASP A 61 3.45 1.79 39.64
CA ASP A 61 2.77 2.13 40.88
C ASP A 61 2.14 3.53 40.77
N GLU A 62 0.82 3.59 40.88
CA GLU A 62 0.06 4.84 40.79
C GLU A 62 0.43 5.84 41.90
N HIS A 63 0.68 5.37 43.12
CA HIS A 63 1.07 6.24 44.22
C HIS A 63 2.48 6.79 43.99
N ALA A 64 3.41 5.94 43.53
CA ALA A 64 4.77 6.34 43.25
C ALA A 64 4.83 7.44 42.16
N ILE A 65 4.12 7.27 41.04
CA ILE A 65 4.12 8.29 39.98
C ILE A 65 3.38 9.57 40.39
N SER A 66 2.30 9.46 41.17
CA SER A 66 1.62 10.64 41.74
C SER A 66 2.56 11.44 42.65
N SER A 67 3.35 10.76 43.50
CA SER A 67 4.34 11.41 44.36
C SER A 67 5.46 12.04 43.54
N ALA A 68 5.99 11.32 42.55
CA ALA A 68 7.06 11.81 41.69
C ALA A 68 6.68 13.09 40.93
N ILE A 69 5.45 13.16 40.39
CA ILE A 69 4.94 14.37 39.75
C ILE A 69 4.82 15.52 40.77
N ALA A 70 4.36 15.25 41.99
CA ALA A 70 4.25 16.26 43.04
C ALA A 70 5.63 16.80 43.46
N ASP A 71 6.62 15.94 43.61
CA ASP A 71 8.00 16.31 43.95
C ASP A 71 8.63 17.16 42.86
N ALA A 72 8.46 16.76 41.59
CA ALA A 72 8.91 17.55 40.43
C ALA A 72 8.27 18.95 40.44
N VAL A 73 6.96 19.04 40.65
CA VAL A 73 6.24 20.32 40.68
C VAL A 73 6.70 21.19 41.85
N SER A 74 6.94 20.60 43.02
CA SER A 74 7.49 21.31 44.18
C SER A 74 8.87 21.89 43.91
N HIS A 75 9.71 21.15 43.17
CA HIS A 75 11.11 21.54 42.92
C HIS A 75 11.25 22.62 41.84
N PHE A 76 10.64 22.44 40.66
CA PHE A 76 10.82 23.36 39.52
C PHE A 76 9.58 24.17 39.12
N GLY A 77 8.43 23.92 39.76
CA GLY A 77 7.14 24.46 39.38
C GLY A 77 6.40 23.57 38.37
N PRO A 78 5.29 24.05 37.78
CA PRO A 78 4.47 23.24 36.88
C PRO A 78 5.25 22.66 35.72
N ILE A 79 4.96 21.40 35.40
CA ILE A 79 5.58 20.68 34.28
C ILE A 79 4.91 21.14 32.99
N ASN A 80 5.71 21.49 31.99
CA ASN A 80 5.23 21.86 30.66
C ASN A 80 5.26 20.66 29.72
N ILE A 81 6.30 19.83 29.81
CA ILE A 81 6.58 18.77 28.83
C ILE A 81 6.71 17.44 29.57
N LEU A 82 6.00 16.42 29.08
CA LEU A 82 6.17 15.04 29.52
C LEU A 82 6.81 14.23 28.40
N CYS A 83 7.95 13.60 28.70
CA CYS A 83 8.52 12.52 27.88
C CYS A 83 8.25 11.18 28.59
N ALA A 84 7.15 10.52 28.21
CA ALA A 84 6.77 9.22 28.72
C ALA A 84 7.56 8.13 27.97
N ASN A 85 8.79 7.90 28.41
CA ASN A 85 9.79 7.09 27.71
C ASN A 85 10.02 5.71 28.33
N ALA A 86 9.80 5.55 29.64
CA ALA A 86 10.03 4.28 30.33
C ALA A 86 9.32 3.09 29.64
N GLY A 87 10.07 1.99 29.51
CA GLY A 87 9.54 0.73 29.03
C GLY A 87 10.56 -0.40 29.23
N ILE A 88 10.08 -1.62 29.15
CA ILE A 88 10.86 -2.86 29.25
C ILE A 88 10.47 -3.81 28.12
N THR A 89 11.37 -4.72 27.81
CA THR A 89 11.21 -5.86 26.90
C THR A 89 12.23 -6.91 27.34
N ASP A 90 11.96 -8.20 27.08
CA ASP A 90 12.92 -9.27 27.32
C ASP A 90 13.68 -9.57 26.03
N GLU A 91 14.80 -8.88 25.79
CA GLU A 91 15.64 -9.13 24.60
C GLU A 91 16.47 -10.42 24.69
N SER A 92 16.51 -11.08 25.86
CA SER A 92 17.31 -12.29 26.06
C SER A 92 16.62 -13.55 25.58
N ASN A 93 15.31 -13.49 25.33
CA ASN A 93 14.51 -14.63 24.88
C ASN A 93 13.58 -14.22 23.74
N SER A 94 13.25 -15.18 22.87
CA SER A 94 12.23 -15.02 21.84
C SER A 94 11.19 -16.12 22.04
N TYR A 95 10.03 -15.74 22.57
CA TYR A 95 8.94 -16.69 22.83
C TYR A 95 7.91 -16.65 21.70
N PRO A 96 7.67 -17.76 20.98
CA PRO A 96 6.48 -17.82 20.16
C PRO A 96 5.25 -17.65 21.07
N ILE A 97 4.18 -17.06 20.52
CA ILE A 97 3.04 -16.62 21.34
C ILE A 97 2.41 -17.75 22.19
N TRP A 98 2.46 -19.00 21.73
CA TRP A 98 1.92 -20.16 22.44
C TRP A 98 2.79 -20.64 23.61
N ASP A 99 4.06 -20.23 23.69
CA ASP A 99 4.99 -20.57 24.79
C ASP A 99 5.30 -19.35 25.68
N MET A 100 4.66 -18.20 25.43
CA MET A 100 4.93 -16.96 26.15
C MET A 100 4.52 -17.06 27.63
N PRO A 101 5.44 -16.84 28.58
CA PRO A 101 5.09 -16.84 30.00
C PRO A 101 4.13 -15.71 30.33
N ILE A 102 3.02 -16.03 31.02
CA ILE A 102 2.01 -15.04 31.40
C ILE A 102 2.59 -13.94 32.30
N ASP A 103 3.52 -14.29 33.20
CA ASP A 103 4.15 -13.33 34.10
C ASP A 103 5.01 -12.30 33.33
N LEU A 104 5.64 -12.72 32.23
CA LEU A 104 6.37 -11.81 31.34
C LEU A 104 5.41 -10.85 30.65
N TRP A 105 4.32 -11.37 30.07
CA TRP A 105 3.27 -10.56 29.44
C TRP A 105 2.72 -9.50 30.40
N GLU A 106 2.29 -9.92 31.59
CA GLU A 106 1.73 -9.03 32.61
C GLU A 106 2.74 -7.99 33.10
N LYS A 107 4.00 -8.37 33.30
CA LYS A 107 5.06 -7.45 33.71
C LYS A 107 5.31 -6.37 32.64
N THR A 108 5.40 -6.77 31.37
CA THR A 108 5.60 -5.83 30.25
C THR A 108 4.41 -4.89 30.10
N TYR A 109 3.18 -5.41 30.15
CA TYR A 109 1.97 -4.58 30.04
C TYR A 109 1.79 -3.63 31.23
N SER A 110 2.05 -4.11 32.45
CA SER A 110 1.97 -3.31 33.68
C SER A 110 2.93 -2.11 33.63
N THR A 111 4.14 -2.31 33.12
CA THR A 111 5.13 -1.25 32.98
C THR A 111 4.84 -0.36 31.76
N ASN A 112 4.78 -0.94 30.57
CA ASN A 112 4.75 -0.19 29.32
C ASN A 112 3.40 0.48 29.08
N VAL A 113 2.31 -0.25 29.25
CA VAL A 113 0.97 0.25 28.92
C VAL A 113 0.35 0.98 30.11
N ARG A 114 0.19 0.27 31.23
CA ARG A 114 -0.43 0.85 32.43
C ARG A 114 0.45 1.97 33.01
N GLY A 115 1.77 1.78 33.10
CA GLY A 115 2.66 2.82 33.63
C GLY A 115 2.69 4.10 32.77
N THR A 116 2.67 3.97 31.44
CA THR A 116 2.55 5.15 30.54
C THR A 116 1.22 5.87 30.74
N PHE A 117 0.11 5.12 30.82
CA PHE A 117 -1.21 5.68 31.13
C PHE A 117 -1.20 6.46 32.44
N LEU A 118 -0.69 5.87 33.53
CA LEU A 118 -0.63 6.51 34.84
C LEU A 118 0.21 7.78 34.81
N THR A 119 1.35 7.75 34.12
CA THR A 119 2.24 8.90 33.95
C THR A 119 1.52 10.06 33.26
N ILE A 120 0.86 9.78 32.12
CA ILE A 120 0.11 10.81 31.38
C ILE A 120 -1.05 11.35 32.22
N LYS A 121 -1.82 10.47 32.89
CA LYS A 121 -2.93 10.85 33.77
C LYS A 121 -2.49 11.84 34.84
N HIS A 122 -1.43 11.51 35.60
CA HIS A 122 -0.99 12.35 36.71
C HIS A 122 -0.28 13.63 36.25
N PHE A 123 0.43 13.59 35.12
CA PHE A 123 0.92 14.80 34.47
C PHE A 123 -0.24 15.75 34.12
N LEU A 124 -1.27 15.28 33.41
CA LEU A 124 -2.41 16.12 33.01
C LEU A 124 -3.19 16.67 34.21
N LYS A 125 -3.36 15.88 35.27
CA LYS A 125 -3.93 16.38 36.54
C LYS A 125 -3.09 17.51 37.15
N SER A 126 -1.77 17.43 37.07
CA SER A 126 -0.91 18.49 37.58
C SER A 126 -0.98 19.76 36.71
N VAL A 127 -1.12 19.62 35.39
CA VAL A 127 -1.38 20.74 34.47
C VAL A 127 -2.71 21.42 34.81
N GLU A 128 -3.80 20.65 34.94
CA GLU A 128 -5.13 21.17 35.30
C GLU A 128 -5.06 21.97 36.61
N LYS A 129 -4.49 21.37 37.66
CA LYS A 129 -4.32 22.03 38.97
C LYS A 129 -3.56 23.35 38.85
N ALA A 130 -2.41 23.35 38.17
CA ALA A 130 -1.60 24.55 38.00
C ALA A 130 -2.31 25.65 37.21
N GLN A 131 -3.10 25.31 36.20
CA GLN A 131 -3.87 26.28 35.41
C GLN A 131 -5.00 26.90 36.21
N VAL A 132 -5.70 26.09 37.02
CA VAL A 132 -6.76 26.57 37.93
C VAL A 132 -6.18 27.52 38.97
N GLU A 133 -5.10 27.13 39.65
CA GLU A 133 -4.45 27.95 40.68
C GLU A 133 -3.94 29.29 40.14
N ARG A 134 -3.47 29.31 38.89
CA ARG A 134 -2.92 30.52 38.24
C ARG A 134 -3.94 31.31 37.44
N SER A 135 -5.12 30.74 37.19
CA SER A 135 -6.14 31.29 36.28
C SER A 135 -5.63 31.64 34.88
N ILE A 136 -4.61 30.91 34.40
CA ILE A 136 -4.04 31.03 33.05
C ILE A 136 -3.68 29.64 32.50
N GLU A 137 -3.80 29.45 31.20
CA GLU A 137 -3.30 28.23 30.54
C GLU A 137 -1.77 28.17 30.61
N LEU A 138 -1.22 27.00 30.86
CA LEU A 138 0.22 26.79 30.78
C LEU A 138 0.68 26.84 29.33
N GLU A 139 1.82 27.45 29.10
CA GLU A 139 2.44 27.45 27.78
C GLU A 139 3.12 26.10 27.49
N ASN A 140 3.14 25.72 26.21
CA ASN A 140 3.85 24.56 25.69
C ASN A 140 3.54 23.23 26.42
N VAL A 141 2.27 22.97 26.72
CA VAL A 141 1.84 21.67 27.25
C VAL A 141 2.00 20.60 26.16
N ALA A 142 2.98 19.71 26.32
CA ALA A 142 3.29 18.69 25.32
C ALA A 142 3.57 17.33 25.97
N VAL A 143 3.03 16.27 25.37
CA VAL A 143 3.33 14.89 25.74
C VAL A 143 4.00 14.20 24.56
N VAL A 144 5.17 13.61 24.79
CA VAL A 144 5.87 12.76 23.83
C VAL A 144 5.95 11.36 24.42
N VAL A 145 5.36 10.39 23.73
CA VAL A 145 5.38 8.98 24.12
C VAL A 145 6.44 8.25 23.30
N THR A 146 7.29 7.45 23.94
CA THR A 146 8.22 6.58 23.20
C THR A 146 7.48 5.34 22.73
N GLY A 147 7.17 5.29 21.44
CA GLY A 147 6.63 4.13 20.71
C GLY A 147 7.71 3.11 20.39
N SER A 148 7.52 2.36 19.31
CA SER A 148 8.53 1.47 18.72
C SER A 148 8.06 1.02 17.35
N GLU A 149 8.98 0.77 16.43
CA GLU A 149 8.64 0.10 15.17
C GLU A 149 8.01 -1.28 15.40
N CYS A 150 8.29 -1.97 16.51
CA CYS A 150 7.60 -3.21 16.90
C CYS A 150 6.08 -3.05 17.01
N GLY A 151 5.59 -1.85 17.34
CA GLY A 151 4.17 -1.53 17.30
C GLY A 151 3.60 -1.22 15.91
N VAL A 152 4.45 -1.15 14.88
CA VAL A 152 4.08 -0.90 13.48
C VAL A 152 4.02 -2.20 12.70
N PHE A 153 5.12 -2.95 12.70
CA PHE A 153 5.28 -4.12 11.84
C PHE A 153 5.26 -5.46 12.60
N GLY A 154 5.31 -5.46 13.95
CA GLY A 154 5.26 -6.66 14.79
C GLY A 154 6.57 -7.47 14.84
N GLN A 155 6.99 -7.94 16.01
CA GLN A 155 8.24 -8.70 16.19
C GLN A 155 7.94 -10.12 16.67
N ALA A 156 8.42 -11.12 15.93
CA ALA A 156 8.36 -12.50 16.40
C ALA A 156 9.10 -12.62 17.74
N GLY A 157 8.52 -13.33 18.71
CA GLY A 157 9.12 -13.46 20.04
C GLY A 157 8.62 -12.46 21.10
N HIS A 158 8.07 -11.32 20.67
CA HIS A 158 7.81 -10.16 21.54
C HIS A 158 6.41 -9.58 21.35
N SER A 159 5.39 -10.44 21.28
CA SER A 159 4.00 -10.02 21.04
C SER A 159 3.46 -9.13 22.17
N GLU A 160 3.89 -9.31 23.41
CA GLU A 160 3.56 -8.48 24.58
C GLU A 160 4.09 -7.06 24.46
N TYR A 161 5.31 -6.90 23.93
CA TYR A 161 5.92 -5.60 23.70
C TYR A 161 5.31 -4.91 22.47
N ALA A 162 5.24 -5.61 21.35
CA ALA A 162 4.73 -5.10 20.09
C ALA A 162 3.27 -4.63 20.21
N SER A 163 2.39 -5.46 20.77
CA SER A 163 0.98 -5.10 20.98
C SER A 163 0.81 -3.94 21.97
N GLY A 164 1.60 -3.91 23.04
CA GLY A 164 1.62 -2.79 23.98
C GLY A 164 2.03 -1.47 23.33
N LYS A 165 3.13 -1.46 22.55
CA LYS A 165 3.60 -0.25 21.84
C LYS A 165 2.62 0.21 20.77
N ALA A 166 2.01 -0.71 20.01
CA ALA A 166 0.93 -0.40 19.08
C ALA A 166 -0.27 0.28 19.80
N GLY A 167 -0.68 -0.29 20.94
CA GLY A 167 -1.74 0.26 21.79
C GLY A 167 -1.45 1.67 22.30
N LEU A 168 -0.18 1.98 22.60
CA LEU A 168 0.23 3.33 22.99
C LEU A 168 0.21 4.31 21.80
N GLN A 169 0.91 3.99 20.72
CA GLN A 169 1.17 4.96 19.64
C GLN A 169 -0.01 5.13 18.67
N TYR A 170 -0.82 4.08 18.47
CA TYR A 170 -2.00 4.13 17.58
C TYR A 170 -3.34 4.13 18.31
N GLY A 171 -3.37 3.76 19.59
CA GLY A 171 -4.55 3.85 20.45
C GLY A 171 -4.51 5.07 21.38
N LEU A 172 -3.69 5.00 22.43
CA LEU A 172 -3.67 5.99 23.52
C LEU A 172 -3.38 7.40 23.03
N VAL A 173 -2.34 7.58 22.20
CA VAL A 173 -1.97 8.89 21.64
C VAL A 173 -3.11 9.49 20.79
N ARG A 174 -3.78 8.66 19.97
CA ARG A 174 -4.88 9.10 19.11
C ARG A 174 -6.13 9.49 19.92
N SER A 175 -6.39 8.82 21.03
CA SER A 175 -7.51 9.14 21.93
C SER A 175 -7.22 10.40 22.76
N VAL A 176 -6.09 10.43 23.45
CA VAL A 176 -5.73 11.53 24.37
C VAL A 176 -5.60 12.86 23.63
N LYS A 177 -5.19 12.89 22.35
CA LYS A 177 -5.12 14.16 21.59
C LYS A 177 -6.47 14.88 21.47
N ASN A 178 -7.59 14.15 21.48
CA ASN A 178 -8.93 14.73 21.39
C ASN A 178 -9.41 15.25 22.77
N GLU A 179 -8.84 14.71 23.85
CA GLU A 179 -9.21 15.04 25.23
C GLU A 179 -8.35 16.19 25.78
N ILE A 180 -7.03 16.14 25.56
CA ILE A 180 -6.06 17.08 26.14
C ILE A 180 -6.33 18.54 25.75
N VAL A 181 -6.91 18.78 24.57
CA VAL A 181 -7.27 20.12 24.09
C VAL A 181 -8.42 20.76 24.85
N ARG A 182 -9.26 19.96 25.54
CA ARG A 182 -10.31 20.47 26.43
C ARG A 182 -9.73 21.03 27.73
N LEU A 183 -8.56 20.52 28.14
CA LEU A 183 -7.83 20.94 29.32
C LEU A 183 -6.92 22.14 29.02
N ASN A 184 -6.29 22.18 27.84
CA ASN A 184 -5.49 23.32 27.37
C ASN A 184 -5.56 23.41 25.84
N ARG A 185 -6.02 24.54 25.30
CA ARG A 185 -6.34 24.67 23.86
C ARG A 185 -5.14 24.54 22.92
N LYS A 186 -3.91 24.60 23.43
CA LYS A 186 -2.66 24.47 22.66
C LYS A 186 -1.91 23.18 22.97
N ALA A 187 -2.46 22.32 23.83
CA ALA A 187 -1.79 21.10 24.24
C ALA A 187 -1.74 20.06 23.12
N ARG A 188 -0.66 19.29 23.09
CA ARG A 188 -0.40 18.29 22.05
C ARG A 188 0.13 17.01 22.66
N ILE A 189 -0.16 15.89 22.01
CA ILE A 189 0.45 14.60 22.32
C ILE A 189 0.87 13.92 21.01
N ASN A 190 2.08 13.38 20.97
CA ASN A 190 2.59 12.62 19.83
C ASN A 190 3.43 11.44 20.34
N ALA A 191 3.75 10.51 19.43
CA ALA A 191 4.70 9.44 19.66
C ALA A 191 5.96 9.61 18.79
N VAL A 192 7.08 9.12 19.31
CA VAL A 192 8.31 8.85 18.53
C VAL A 192 8.51 7.34 18.54
N ALA A 193 8.50 6.70 17.37
CA ALA A 193 8.69 5.26 17.21
C ALA A 193 10.10 4.98 16.70
N PRO A 194 11.05 4.61 17.56
CA PRO A 194 12.38 4.22 17.11
C PRO A 194 12.39 2.81 16.51
N GLY A 195 13.29 2.60 15.55
CA GLY A 195 13.78 1.29 15.14
C GLY A 195 14.80 0.74 16.16
N TRP A 196 15.81 0.01 15.68
CA TRP A 196 16.95 -0.37 16.53
C TRP A 196 17.73 0.87 16.97
N VAL A 197 18.04 0.96 18.26
CA VAL A 197 18.79 2.08 18.85
C VAL A 197 19.98 1.56 19.63
N ASN A 198 21.15 2.13 19.37
CA ASN A 198 22.40 1.79 20.06
C ASN A 198 22.32 2.14 21.56
N THR A 199 21.89 1.18 22.37
CA THR A 199 21.67 1.37 23.81
C THR A 199 22.10 0.13 24.58
N PRO A 200 22.38 0.24 25.90
CA PRO A 200 22.65 -0.94 26.73
C PRO A 200 21.53 -1.99 26.73
N LEU A 201 20.30 -1.63 26.32
CA LEU A 201 19.17 -2.56 26.24
C LEU A 201 19.38 -3.62 25.14
N ILE A 202 20.16 -3.32 24.10
CA ILE A 202 20.44 -4.23 22.98
C ILE A 202 21.88 -4.78 23.00
N GLU A 203 22.65 -4.49 24.06
CA GLU A 203 24.03 -4.96 24.21
C GLU A 203 24.07 -6.50 24.23
N GLY A 204 24.91 -7.10 23.39
CA GLY A 204 24.96 -8.55 23.20
C GLY A 204 23.98 -9.11 22.16
N ARG A 205 22.96 -8.34 21.72
CA ARG A 205 21.97 -8.79 20.74
C ARG A 205 22.38 -8.54 19.29
N LEU A 206 23.07 -7.42 19.02
CA LEU A 206 23.55 -7.06 17.68
C LEU A 206 25.09 -7.02 17.60
N ASP A 207 25.78 -7.71 18.52
CA ASP A 207 27.24 -7.73 18.56
C ASP A 207 27.85 -8.56 17.40
N ASP A 208 27.10 -9.53 16.87
CA ASP A 208 27.47 -10.23 15.63
C ASP A 208 27.14 -9.34 14.41
N PRO A 209 28.13 -8.99 13.57
CA PRO A 209 27.89 -8.23 12.34
C PRO A 209 26.84 -8.86 11.41
N LYS A 210 26.69 -10.19 11.41
CA LYS A 210 25.65 -10.86 10.62
C LYS A 210 24.25 -10.60 11.19
N GLU A 211 24.11 -10.66 12.50
CA GLU A 211 22.84 -10.42 13.19
C GLU A 211 22.45 -8.94 13.09
N MET A 212 23.40 -8.02 13.27
CA MET A 212 23.24 -6.59 13.00
C MET A 212 22.74 -6.34 11.57
N TYR A 213 23.37 -6.97 10.58
CA TYR A 213 22.95 -6.81 9.19
C TYR A 213 21.52 -7.31 8.98
N LEU A 214 21.20 -8.53 9.44
CA LEU A 214 19.90 -9.17 9.22
C LEU A 214 18.75 -8.45 9.92
N GLU A 215 18.94 -8.11 11.20
CA GLU A 215 17.87 -7.55 12.04
C GLU A 215 17.70 -6.05 11.84
N ALA A 216 18.76 -5.33 11.46
CA ALA A 216 18.76 -3.88 11.50
C ALA A 216 19.18 -3.18 10.19
N GLU A 217 20.20 -3.65 9.46
CA GLU A 217 20.68 -2.91 8.28
C GLU A 217 19.99 -3.33 6.97
N ALA A 218 19.57 -4.58 6.86
CA ALA A 218 18.99 -5.16 5.64
C ALA A 218 17.60 -4.59 5.31
N THR A 219 16.89 -4.07 6.31
CA THR A 219 15.52 -3.55 6.20
C THR A 219 15.45 -2.03 6.32
N VAL A 220 16.61 -1.37 6.49
CA VAL A 220 16.71 0.07 6.76
C VAL A 220 17.52 0.75 5.64
N PRO A 221 16.91 1.65 4.85
CA PRO A 221 17.58 2.39 3.77
C PRO A 221 18.84 3.15 4.17
N LEU A 222 18.89 3.71 5.39
CA LEU A 222 20.10 4.37 5.91
C LEU A 222 21.22 3.39 6.30
N ARG A 223 20.96 2.08 6.30
CA ARG A 223 21.91 0.98 6.58
C ARG A 223 22.69 1.18 7.88
N LYS A 224 21.99 1.66 8.92
CA LYS A 224 22.52 1.85 10.26
C LYS A 224 21.40 1.90 11.28
N ILE A 225 21.71 1.57 12.52
CA ILE A 225 20.82 1.79 13.66
C ILE A 225 20.80 3.27 14.07
N ALA A 226 19.75 3.67 14.77
CA ALA A 226 19.65 5.01 15.32
C ALA A 226 20.57 5.15 16.55
N GLU A 227 21.06 6.36 16.77
CA GLU A 227 21.69 6.72 18.04
C GLU A 227 20.62 7.26 19.01
N PRO A 228 20.78 7.12 20.34
CA PRO A 228 19.84 7.65 21.31
C PRO A 228 19.49 9.14 21.11
N GLU A 229 20.46 9.92 20.63
CA GLU A 229 20.28 11.34 20.35
C GLU A 229 19.37 11.60 19.15
N ASP A 230 19.24 10.68 18.20
CA ASP A 230 18.27 10.80 17.09
C ASP A 230 16.84 10.83 17.63
N VAL A 231 16.54 9.93 18.58
CA VAL A 231 15.24 9.87 19.26
C VAL A 231 15.02 11.08 20.15
N ALA A 232 16.04 11.50 20.90
CA ALA A 232 15.98 12.66 21.78
C ALA A 232 15.70 13.97 21.02
N ARG A 233 16.37 14.19 19.88
CA ARG A 233 16.13 15.35 19.02
C ARG A 233 14.71 15.35 18.44
N ALA A 234 14.19 14.20 18.02
CA ALA A 234 12.82 14.07 17.56
C ALA A 234 11.80 14.38 18.67
N ALA A 235 12.06 13.92 19.89
CA ALA A 235 11.24 14.24 21.06
C ALA A 235 11.25 15.75 21.35
N ALA A 236 12.41 16.41 21.31
CA ALA A 236 12.51 17.85 21.49
C ALA A 236 11.78 18.64 20.38
N PHE A 237 11.84 18.17 19.13
CA PHE A 237 11.08 18.75 18.02
C PHE A 237 9.56 18.69 18.28
N LEU A 238 9.03 17.50 18.60
CA LEU A 238 7.59 17.31 18.84
C LEU A 238 7.09 18.04 20.11
N ALA A 239 7.97 18.21 21.10
CA ALA A 239 7.66 18.95 22.31
C ALA A 239 7.54 20.47 22.08
N SER A 240 8.18 21.02 21.03
CA SER A 240 8.18 22.45 20.73
C SER A 240 6.89 22.95 20.12
N HIS A 241 6.25 23.95 20.72
CA HIS A 241 5.10 24.65 20.11
C HIS A 241 5.49 25.45 18.87
N ARG A 242 6.72 25.94 18.81
CA ARG A 242 7.20 26.72 17.67
C ARG A 242 7.42 25.83 16.45
N ALA A 243 8.03 24.66 16.64
CA ALA A 243 8.35 23.76 15.55
C ALA A 243 7.20 22.79 15.21
N ALA A 244 6.44 22.33 16.21
CA ALA A 244 5.41 21.31 16.09
C ALA A 244 4.03 21.76 16.59
N GLY A 245 3.76 23.07 16.61
CA GLY A 245 2.52 23.66 17.16
C GLY A 245 1.20 23.17 16.53
N HIS A 246 1.26 22.53 15.37
CA HIS A 246 0.12 21.93 14.66
C HIS A 246 0.24 20.42 14.47
N ILE A 247 1.14 19.75 15.19
CA ILE A 247 1.33 18.29 15.12
C ILE A 247 0.78 17.68 16.40
N SER A 248 -0.31 16.91 16.31
CA SER A 248 -0.90 16.18 17.44
C SER A 248 -1.56 14.88 16.97
N GLY A 249 -1.43 13.83 17.77
CA GLY A 249 -1.88 12.47 17.48
C GLY A 249 -1.06 11.76 16.40
N GLN A 250 0.16 12.21 16.13
CA GLN A 250 1.05 11.59 15.16
C GLN A 250 2.04 10.63 15.83
N CYS A 251 2.45 9.61 15.08
CA CYS A 251 3.58 8.76 15.41
C CYS A 251 4.68 9.05 14.39
N LEU A 252 5.83 9.56 14.86
CA LEU A 252 6.98 9.85 14.02
C LEU A 252 7.99 8.71 14.12
N SER A 253 8.22 7.99 13.02
CA SER A 253 9.25 6.96 12.94
C SER A 253 10.65 7.57 12.93
N VAL A 254 11.54 7.01 13.75
CA VAL A 254 12.97 7.36 13.87
C VAL A 254 13.76 6.06 13.75
N ASP A 255 13.73 5.51 12.55
CA ASP A 255 14.13 4.13 12.26
C ASP A 255 15.02 3.99 11.02
N GLY A 256 15.42 5.12 10.42
CA GLY A 256 16.23 5.14 9.21
C GLY A 256 15.50 4.76 7.91
N GLY A 257 14.16 4.76 7.92
CA GLY A 257 13.31 4.44 6.78
C GLY A 257 12.92 2.96 6.70
N MET A 258 12.82 2.28 7.83
CA MET A 258 12.61 0.83 7.87
C MET A 258 11.37 0.41 7.06
N GLU A 259 11.56 -0.46 6.06
CA GLU A 259 10.49 -0.98 5.21
C GLU A 259 10.41 -2.51 5.35
N GLY A 260 9.53 -2.98 6.25
CA GLY A 260 9.29 -4.41 6.48
C GLY A 260 10.27 -5.08 7.45
N ARG A 261 10.22 -6.41 7.52
CA ARG A 261 11.05 -7.23 8.42
C ARG A 261 11.54 -8.49 7.73
N VAL A 262 12.75 -8.91 8.05
CA VAL A 262 13.21 -10.26 7.74
C VAL A 262 12.44 -11.22 8.65
N VAL A 263 11.61 -12.08 8.05
CA VAL A 263 10.76 -13.03 8.79
C VAL A 263 11.48 -14.34 9.09
N TRP A 264 12.45 -14.71 8.25
CA TRP A 264 13.24 -15.93 8.38
C TRP A 264 14.71 -15.59 8.19
N ASN A 265 15.55 -15.85 9.19
CA ASN A 265 17.00 -15.82 9.00
C ASN A 265 17.48 -17.09 8.25
N GLU A 266 18.74 -17.12 7.82
CA GLU A 266 19.29 -18.29 7.10
C GLU A 266 19.17 -19.60 7.88
N GLU A 267 19.23 -19.55 9.21
CA GLU A 267 19.14 -20.74 10.06
C GLU A 267 17.71 -21.28 10.14
N ASP A 268 16.72 -20.39 10.28
CA ASP A 268 15.31 -20.74 10.28
C ASP A 268 14.85 -21.23 8.91
N ALA A 269 15.33 -20.61 7.83
CA ALA A 269 15.13 -21.10 6.47
C ALA A 269 15.73 -22.52 6.29
N ARG A 270 16.91 -22.79 6.88
CA ARG A 270 17.54 -24.12 6.85
C ARG A 270 16.76 -25.15 7.66
N LYS A 271 16.23 -24.79 8.83
CA LYS A 271 15.39 -25.68 9.67
C LYS A 271 14.13 -26.13 8.93
N ILE A 272 13.53 -25.24 8.13
CA ILE A 272 12.40 -25.59 7.26
C ILE A 272 12.82 -26.59 6.17
N THR A 273 13.99 -26.40 5.54
CA THR A 273 14.49 -27.33 4.53
C THR A 273 14.90 -28.71 5.07
N THR A 274 15.31 -28.83 6.34
CA THR A 274 15.64 -30.12 6.96
C THR A 274 14.41 -31.03 7.20
N PHE A 275 13.19 -30.49 7.23
CA PHE A 275 11.98 -31.33 7.26
C PHE A 275 11.62 -31.93 5.89
N THR A 276 12.26 -31.48 4.81
CA THR A 276 11.99 -31.92 3.44
C THR A 276 13.05 -32.85 2.83
N GLU A 277 14.00 -33.36 3.61
CA GLU A 277 14.99 -34.33 3.12
C GLU A 277 14.43 -35.76 3.05
N PHE A 278 13.53 -36.01 2.08
CA PHE A 278 13.58 -37.27 1.33
C PHE A 278 14.46 -37.03 0.11
N ALA A 279 15.65 -37.62 0.14
CA ALA A 279 16.73 -37.39 -0.80
C ALA A 279 16.35 -37.71 -2.27
N ALA A 280 16.72 -36.81 -3.18
CA ALA A 280 16.98 -37.10 -4.58
C ALA A 280 18.41 -36.65 -4.95
N PRO A 281 19.11 -37.35 -5.84
CA PRO A 281 20.57 -37.33 -5.91
C PRO A 281 21.12 -36.21 -6.80
N GLU A 282 22.12 -35.48 -6.30
CA GLU A 282 22.80 -34.42 -7.06
C GLU A 282 23.87 -34.96 -8.02
N ILE A 283 23.74 -34.49 -9.26
CA ILE A 283 24.66 -34.60 -10.37
C ILE A 283 25.84 -33.66 -10.13
N ARG A 284 27.07 -34.18 -10.25
CA ARG A 284 28.30 -33.38 -10.21
C ARG A 284 28.49 -32.57 -11.49
N ILE A 285 28.65 -31.25 -11.36
CA ILE A 285 29.36 -30.43 -12.34
C ILE A 285 30.41 -29.57 -11.63
N SER A 286 31.63 -29.64 -12.14
CA SER A 286 32.84 -29.06 -11.60
C SER A 286 33.18 -27.71 -12.23
N LYS A 287 33.64 -26.80 -11.36
CA LYS A 287 34.81 -25.91 -11.46
C LYS A 287 34.81 -24.70 -12.44
N GLU A 288 34.89 -23.53 -11.79
CA GLU A 288 36.01 -22.56 -11.85
C GLU A 288 36.01 -21.39 -12.86
N HIS A 289 36.59 -20.28 -12.35
CA HIS A 289 37.13 -19.05 -12.98
C HIS A 289 36.16 -17.88 -13.20
N SER A 290 36.55 -16.62 -13.08
CA SER A 290 37.61 -15.90 -12.35
C SER A 290 37.29 -14.41 -12.53
N ALA A 291 37.68 -13.56 -11.58
CA ALA A 291 37.47 -12.12 -11.65
C ALA A 291 38.40 -11.45 -12.68
N SER A 292 37.87 -10.55 -13.52
CA SER A 292 38.70 -9.51 -14.15
C SER A 292 37.96 -8.19 -14.44
N LYS A 293 38.43 -7.16 -13.74
CA LYS A 293 38.72 -5.77 -14.14
C LYS A 293 37.79 -5.03 -15.10
N VAL A 294 37.26 -3.92 -14.56
CA VAL A 294 36.64 -2.79 -15.23
C VAL A 294 37.69 -2.00 -16.04
N GLU A 295 37.43 -1.80 -17.34
CA GLU A 295 38.09 -0.79 -18.18
C GLU A 295 37.08 0.26 -18.64
N ALA A 296 37.51 1.53 -18.69
CA ALA A 296 36.69 2.70 -18.99
C ALA A 296 36.36 2.83 -20.49
N ILE A 297 35.12 3.22 -20.80
CA ILE A 297 34.60 3.42 -22.15
C ILE A 297 34.78 4.90 -22.57
N PRO A 298 35.28 5.22 -23.78
CA PRO A 298 35.38 6.60 -24.26
C PRO A 298 34.02 7.16 -24.74
N PRO A 299 33.81 8.48 -24.73
CA PRO A 299 32.50 9.07 -25.00
C PRO A 299 32.14 8.92 -26.48
N ARG A 300 31.10 8.13 -26.78
CA ARG A 300 30.46 8.14 -28.10
C ARG A 300 29.49 9.31 -28.19
N ILE A 301 29.68 10.11 -29.23
CA ILE A 301 28.74 11.10 -29.75
C ILE A 301 27.40 10.39 -29.99
N SER A 302 26.34 10.77 -29.27
CA SER A 302 25.01 10.19 -29.48
C SER A 302 24.43 10.71 -30.79
N GLN A 303 24.20 9.79 -31.73
CA GLN A 303 23.13 9.98 -32.70
C GLN A 303 21.81 9.88 -31.92
N MET A 304 20.87 10.80 -32.18
CA MET A 304 19.51 10.69 -31.63
C MET A 304 18.87 9.42 -32.19
N VAL A 305 18.90 8.34 -31.40
CA VAL A 305 18.10 7.15 -31.66
C VAL A 305 16.67 7.54 -31.30
N THR A 306 15.78 7.56 -32.30
CA THR A 306 14.34 7.68 -32.05
C THR A 306 13.89 6.44 -31.30
N ARG A 307 13.60 6.56 -30.01
CA ARG A 307 13.05 5.46 -29.22
C ARG A 307 11.69 5.02 -29.80
N PRO A 308 11.37 3.71 -29.82
CA PRO A 308 10.05 3.24 -30.18
C PRO A 308 8.96 3.86 -29.27
N THR A 309 7.79 4.14 -29.84
CA THR A 309 6.67 4.77 -29.13
C THR A 309 5.81 3.72 -28.45
N ILE A 310 5.45 3.95 -27.18
CA ILE A 310 4.53 3.09 -26.41
C ILE A 310 3.09 3.52 -26.71
N LYS A 311 2.23 2.56 -27.08
CA LYS A 311 0.81 2.79 -27.32
C LYS A 311 0.05 2.80 -25.99
N ILE A 312 -0.45 3.96 -25.59
CA ILE A 312 -1.32 4.11 -24.41
C ILE A 312 -2.74 3.80 -24.82
N LEU A 313 -3.33 2.78 -24.19
CA LEU A 313 -4.66 2.30 -24.51
C LEU A 313 -5.60 2.55 -23.33
N LEU A 314 -6.37 3.62 -23.39
CA LEU A 314 -7.41 3.87 -22.40
C LEU A 314 -8.71 3.20 -22.84
N SER A 315 -9.23 2.31 -22.01
CA SER A 315 -10.55 1.73 -22.19
C SER A 315 -11.52 2.12 -21.08
N VAL A 316 -12.80 2.16 -21.41
CA VAL A 316 -13.87 2.39 -20.46
C VAL A 316 -14.93 1.31 -20.58
N ASP A 317 -15.17 0.59 -19.49
CA ASP A 317 -16.17 -0.47 -19.42
C ASP A 317 -17.43 0.13 -18.79
N PHE A 318 -18.49 0.30 -19.61
CA PHE A 318 -19.72 0.99 -19.20
C PHE A 318 -20.72 0.03 -18.52
N ASP A 319 -20.30 -0.57 -17.41
CA ASP A 319 -21.04 -1.62 -16.71
C ASP A 319 -22.38 -1.13 -16.17
N ALA A 320 -22.37 -0.01 -15.45
CA ALA A 320 -23.57 0.59 -14.87
C ALA A 320 -24.43 -0.45 -14.13
N VAL A 321 -25.75 -0.44 -14.37
CA VAL A 321 -26.68 -1.40 -13.73
C VAL A 321 -26.40 -2.83 -14.20
N SER A 322 -25.90 -3.05 -15.41
CA SER A 322 -25.67 -4.39 -15.94
C SER A 322 -24.63 -5.16 -15.13
N GLY A 323 -23.58 -4.50 -14.63
CA GLY A 323 -22.59 -5.11 -13.74
C GLY A 323 -23.21 -5.78 -12.51
N TRP A 324 -24.26 -5.18 -11.93
CA TRP A 324 -25.01 -5.74 -10.79
C TRP A 324 -26.01 -6.83 -11.16
N LEU A 325 -26.38 -6.94 -12.44
CA LEU A 325 -27.31 -7.95 -12.96
C LEU A 325 -26.59 -9.23 -13.40
N GLY A 326 -25.36 -9.11 -13.89
CA GLY A 326 -24.55 -10.22 -14.38
C GLY A 326 -23.55 -10.74 -13.35
N THR A 327 -22.27 -10.43 -13.52
CA THR A 327 -21.19 -10.94 -12.65
C THR A 327 -21.29 -10.47 -11.20
N GLY A 328 -21.93 -9.33 -10.94
CA GLY A 328 -22.17 -8.78 -9.62
C GLY A 328 -23.51 -9.16 -9.00
N GLN A 329 -24.23 -10.13 -9.59
CA GLN A 329 -25.53 -10.55 -9.10
C GLN A 329 -25.45 -11.18 -7.71
N HIS A 330 -26.27 -10.69 -6.79
CA HIS A 330 -26.44 -11.26 -5.46
C HIS A 330 -27.90 -11.16 -5.02
N PRO A 331 -28.46 -12.16 -4.30
CA PRO A 331 -29.87 -12.14 -3.85
C PRO A 331 -30.20 -10.95 -2.93
N ASP A 332 -29.21 -10.40 -2.22
CA ASP A 332 -29.38 -9.27 -1.30
C ASP A 332 -29.11 -7.89 -1.95
N ASN A 333 -28.80 -7.85 -3.26
CA ASN A 333 -28.65 -6.59 -3.98
C ASN A 333 -29.92 -5.74 -3.83
N ASN A 334 -29.72 -4.49 -3.44
CA ASN A 334 -30.79 -3.57 -3.09
C ASN A 334 -30.69 -2.25 -3.89
N LEU A 335 -31.61 -1.32 -3.64
CA LEU A 335 -31.67 -0.05 -4.37
C LEU A 335 -30.39 0.78 -4.24
N ALA A 336 -29.66 0.69 -3.13
CA ALA A 336 -28.40 1.40 -2.98
C ALA A 336 -27.34 0.87 -3.95
N ASP A 337 -27.28 -0.45 -4.15
CA ASP A 337 -26.33 -1.09 -5.05
C ASP A 337 -26.61 -0.67 -6.50
N TYR A 338 -27.86 -0.83 -6.95
CA TYR A 338 -28.27 -0.40 -8.29
C TYR A 338 -28.09 1.11 -8.51
N SER A 339 -28.23 1.94 -7.47
CA SER A 339 -28.02 3.39 -7.57
C SER A 339 -26.61 3.76 -8.01
N THR A 340 -25.61 2.93 -7.74
CA THR A 340 -24.23 3.13 -8.23
C THR A 340 -24.14 2.96 -9.75
N GLY A 341 -24.89 2.02 -10.33
CA GLY A 341 -25.02 1.87 -11.77
C GLY A 341 -25.69 3.07 -12.44
N PHE A 342 -26.68 3.69 -11.78
CA PHE A 342 -27.26 4.96 -12.26
C PHE A 342 -26.26 6.12 -12.14
N PHE A 343 -25.41 6.14 -11.11
CA PHE A 343 -24.33 7.11 -11.00
C PHE A 343 -23.33 6.97 -12.15
N SER A 344 -22.96 5.74 -12.52
CA SER A 344 -22.10 5.45 -13.67
C SER A 344 -22.60 6.13 -14.93
N ALA A 345 -23.87 5.92 -15.28
CA ALA A 345 -24.49 6.55 -16.44
C ALA A 345 -24.62 8.08 -16.29
N TYR A 346 -25.40 8.56 -15.33
CA TYR A 346 -25.78 9.99 -15.29
C TYR A 346 -24.68 10.94 -14.85
N VAL A 347 -23.63 10.41 -14.20
CA VAL A 347 -22.55 11.23 -13.64
C VAL A 347 -21.19 10.79 -14.15
N GLY A 348 -20.90 9.49 -14.15
CA GLY A 348 -19.62 8.94 -14.57
C GLY A 348 -19.32 9.20 -16.05
N VAL A 349 -20.24 8.82 -16.94
CA VAL A 349 -20.07 8.98 -18.40
C VAL A 349 -19.83 10.45 -18.79
N PRO A 350 -20.68 11.43 -18.41
CA PRO A 350 -20.43 12.84 -18.73
C PRO A 350 -19.10 13.37 -18.20
N ARG A 351 -18.66 12.91 -17.03
CA ARG A 351 -17.39 13.34 -16.43
C ARG A 351 -16.19 12.80 -17.19
N LEU A 352 -16.19 11.53 -17.56
CA LEU A 352 -15.12 10.92 -18.35
C LEU A 352 -15.04 11.52 -19.75
N LEU A 353 -16.17 11.66 -20.45
CA LEU A 353 -16.20 12.32 -21.77
C LEU A 353 -15.65 13.76 -21.71
N LYS A 354 -16.03 14.51 -20.67
CA LYS A 354 -15.48 15.86 -20.44
C LYS A 354 -13.97 15.84 -20.19
N LEU A 355 -13.47 14.87 -19.43
CA LEU A 355 -12.04 14.71 -19.15
C LEU A 355 -11.27 14.37 -20.43
N PHE A 356 -11.71 13.38 -21.20
CA PHE A 356 -11.03 13.00 -22.45
C PHE A 356 -11.04 14.13 -23.47
N LYS A 357 -12.17 14.84 -23.60
CA LYS A 357 -12.26 16.04 -24.45
C LYS A 357 -11.32 17.16 -23.99
N LYS A 358 -11.21 17.38 -22.68
CA LYS A 358 -10.26 18.35 -22.10
C LYS A 358 -8.81 18.05 -22.50
N HIS A 359 -8.46 16.78 -22.59
CA HIS A 359 -7.11 16.34 -22.97
C HIS A 359 -6.95 16.01 -24.46
N GLY A 360 -8.00 16.17 -25.28
CA GLY A 360 -7.95 15.93 -26.72
C GLY A 360 -7.64 14.47 -27.09
N ILE A 361 -8.21 13.52 -26.35
CA ILE A 361 -8.03 12.08 -26.55
C ILE A 361 -9.35 11.32 -26.68
N GLN A 362 -10.49 12.01 -26.77
CA GLN A 362 -11.82 11.40 -26.77
C GLN A 362 -12.07 10.40 -27.90
N ASP A 363 -11.47 10.62 -29.06
CA ASP A 363 -11.49 9.76 -30.25
C ASP A 363 -10.40 8.67 -30.23
N ARG A 364 -9.59 8.63 -29.16
CA ARG A 364 -8.51 7.65 -28.92
C ARG A 364 -8.79 6.76 -27.71
N VAL A 365 -10.03 6.72 -27.25
CA VAL A 365 -10.50 5.84 -26.17
C VAL A 365 -11.36 4.74 -26.78
N THR A 366 -11.33 3.55 -26.20
CA THR A 366 -12.23 2.45 -26.55
C THR A 366 -13.25 2.24 -25.44
N TRP A 367 -14.54 2.22 -25.75
CA TRP A 367 -15.59 1.92 -24.79
C TRP A 367 -16.11 0.50 -25.00
N PHE A 368 -15.94 -0.38 -24.02
CA PHE A 368 -16.59 -1.70 -24.03
C PHE A 368 -17.92 -1.57 -23.32
N VAL A 369 -19.01 -1.84 -24.03
CA VAL A 369 -20.35 -1.51 -23.55
C VAL A 369 -21.21 -2.77 -23.49
N PRO A 370 -21.74 -3.14 -22.31
CA PRO A 370 -22.83 -4.09 -22.21
C PRO A 370 -24.05 -3.50 -22.90
N MET A 371 -24.66 -4.25 -23.82
CA MET A 371 -25.77 -3.67 -24.61
C MET A 371 -27.02 -3.36 -23.77
N HIS A 372 -27.17 -3.98 -22.59
CA HIS A 372 -28.16 -3.54 -21.61
C HIS A 372 -27.92 -2.09 -21.16
N SER A 373 -26.66 -1.70 -20.89
CA SER A 373 -26.32 -0.32 -20.53
C SER A 373 -26.61 0.66 -21.66
N ALA A 374 -26.32 0.27 -22.90
CA ALA A 374 -26.64 1.07 -24.08
C ALA A 374 -28.15 1.35 -24.23
N GLU A 375 -28.99 0.33 -24.02
CA GLU A 375 -30.46 0.49 -24.10
C GLU A 375 -31.07 1.16 -22.88
N SER A 376 -30.49 0.95 -21.70
CA SER A 376 -30.98 1.53 -20.44
C SER A 376 -30.65 3.02 -20.33
N PHE A 377 -29.55 3.46 -20.94
CA PHE A 377 -29.03 4.82 -20.87
C PHE A 377 -28.72 5.36 -22.28
N PRO A 378 -29.74 5.51 -23.14
CA PRO A 378 -29.55 5.78 -24.56
C PRO A 378 -28.95 7.15 -24.84
N GLU A 379 -29.21 8.17 -24.01
CA GLU A 379 -28.63 9.50 -24.19
C GLU A 379 -27.15 9.52 -23.81
N GLU A 380 -26.78 8.85 -22.72
CA GLU A 380 -25.39 8.68 -22.30
C GLU A 380 -24.61 7.87 -23.35
N PHE A 381 -25.16 6.74 -23.82
CA PHE A 381 -24.54 5.94 -24.87
C PHE A 381 -24.40 6.71 -26.18
N LYS A 382 -25.40 7.48 -26.58
CA LYS A 382 -25.31 8.37 -27.74
C LYS A 382 -24.19 9.39 -27.58
N SER A 383 -24.02 9.97 -26.39
CA SER A 383 -22.92 10.92 -26.13
C SER A 383 -21.53 10.26 -26.20
N ILE A 384 -21.43 8.98 -25.86
CA ILE A 384 -20.21 8.18 -26.05
C ILE A 384 -19.93 8.03 -27.54
N VAL A 385 -20.92 7.60 -28.34
CA VAL A 385 -20.77 7.45 -29.81
C VAL A 385 -20.40 8.78 -30.48
N GLU A 386 -21.05 9.88 -30.08
CA GLU A 386 -20.76 11.23 -30.60
C GLU A 386 -19.35 11.75 -30.25
N SER A 387 -18.65 11.13 -29.29
CA SER A 387 -17.27 11.47 -28.96
C SER A 387 -16.26 11.03 -30.03
N GLY A 388 -16.66 10.11 -30.92
CA GLY A 388 -15.80 9.53 -31.96
C GLY A 388 -14.90 8.40 -31.47
N CYS A 389 -15.14 7.90 -30.25
CA CYS A 389 -14.43 6.76 -29.68
C CYS A 389 -14.71 5.45 -30.42
N GLU A 390 -13.89 4.43 -30.18
CA GLU A 390 -14.22 3.04 -30.57
C GLU A 390 -15.28 2.45 -29.65
N ILE A 391 -16.17 1.61 -30.18
CA ILE A 391 -17.14 0.82 -29.41
C ILE A 391 -16.84 -0.69 -29.54
N GLY A 392 -16.51 -1.32 -28.42
CA GLY A 392 -16.39 -2.77 -28.27
C GLY A 392 -17.60 -3.37 -27.55
N LEU A 393 -17.80 -4.69 -27.70
CA LEU A 393 -18.86 -5.41 -26.98
C LEU A 393 -18.40 -5.89 -25.60
N HIS A 394 -19.34 -5.91 -24.64
CA HIS A 394 -19.10 -6.36 -23.27
C HIS A 394 -20.29 -7.17 -22.70
N GLY A 395 -20.80 -8.11 -23.50
CA GLY A 395 -22.03 -8.85 -23.16
C GLY A 395 -23.31 -8.01 -23.31
N TYR A 396 -24.43 -8.54 -22.81
CA TYR A 396 -25.71 -7.83 -22.73
C TYR A 396 -25.92 -7.32 -21.30
N CYS A 397 -26.19 -8.18 -20.32
CA CYS A 397 -26.33 -7.82 -18.90
C CYS A 397 -25.04 -8.04 -18.12
N HIS A 398 -23.87 -7.92 -18.75
CA HIS A 398 -22.56 -8.16 -18.12
C HIS A 398 -22.45 -9.58 -17.52
N GLU A 399 -22.98 -10.58 -18.24
CA GLU A 399 -22.91 -11.99 -17.84
C GLU A 399 -21.55 -12.62 -18.14
N GLY A 400 -20.96 -13.30 -17.16
CA GLY A 400 -19.76 -14.08 -17.35
C GLY A 400 -20.05 -15.36 -18.13
N ALA A 401 -19.15 -15.79 -19.02
CA ALA A 401 -19.35 -17.02 -19.81
C ALA A 401 -19.68 -18.26 -18.95
N PRO A 402 -19.19 -18.41 -17.70
CA PRO A 402 -19.62 -19.49 -16.82
C PRO A 402 -21.10 -19.54 -16.42
N GLN A 403 -21.80 -18.41 -16.48
CA GLN A 403 -23.23 -18.33 -16.18
C GLN A 403 -24.11 -18.80 -17.36
N LEU A 404 -23.52 -18.94 -18.55
CA LEU A 404 -24.24 -19.25 -19.78
C LEU A 404 -23.98 -20.67 -20.28
N THR A 405 -24.98 -21.22 -20.96
CA THR A 405 -24.78 -22.32 -21.90
C THR A 405 -24.20 -21.79 -23.21
N THR A 406 -23.56 -22.66 -24.01
CA THR A 406 -23.01 -22.26 -25.31
C THR A 406 -24.06 -21.74 -26.30
N ILE A 407 -25.32 -22.19 -26.16
CA ILE A 407 -26.45 -21.67 -26.94
C ILE A 407 -26.76 -20.23 -26.51
N GLN A 408 -26.85 -19.98 -25.21
CA GLN A 408 -27.09 -18.64 -24.68
C GLN A 408 -25.94 -17.68 -25.00
N GLU A 409 -24.67 -18.13 -24.92
CA GLU A 409 -23.51 -17.32 -25.34
C GLU A 409 -23.66 -16.84 -26.79
N ARG A 410 -24.08 -17.71 -27.70
CA ARG A 410 -24.33 -17.36 -29.11
C ARG A 410 -25.49 -16.38 -29.24
N GLU A 411 -26.63 -16.69 -28.63
CA GLU A 411 -27.83 -15.82 -28.71
C GLU A 411 -27.54 -14.41 -28.20
N VAL A 412 -26.82 -14.30 -27.07
CA VAL A 412 -26.38 -13.01 -26.50
C VAL A 412 -25.42 -12.30 -27.47
N LEU A 413 -24.38 -12.97 -27.96
CA LEU A 413 -23.41 -12.36 -28.85
C LEU A 413 -24.04 -11.86 -30.16
N GLU A 414 -24.85 -12.68 -30.82
CA GLU A 414 -25.54 -12.33 -32.07
C GLU A 414 -26.52 -11.16 -31.85
N HIS A 415 -27.23 -11.17 -30.73
CA HIS A 415 -28.09 -10.05 -30.35
C HIS A 415 -27.28 -8.76 -30.15
N CYS A 416 -26.19 -8.81 -29.38
CA CYS A 416 -25.35 -7.66 -29.11
C CYS A 416 -24.68 -7.10 -30.37
N ILE A 417 -24.22 -7.95 -31.30
CA ILE A 417 -23.68 -7.50 -32.61
C ILE A 417 -24.75 -6.73 -33.37
N LYS A 418 -25.97 -7.29 -33.48
CA LYS A 418 -27.07 -6.66 -34.21
C LYS A 418 -27.45 -5.32 -33.58
N LEU A 419 -27.59 -5.29 -32.26
CA LEU A 419 -28.00 -4.11 -31.51
C LEU A 419 -26.94 -3.00 -31.61
N CYS A 420 -25.67 -3.31 -31.31
CA CYS A 420 -24.55 -2.37 -31.46
C CYS A 420 -24.48 -1.80 -32.88
N THR A 421 -24.53 -2.67 -33.91
CA THR A 421 -24.52 -2.22 -35.32
C THR A 421 -25.69 -1.29 -35.63
N SER A 422 -26.88 -1.55 -35.07
CA SER A 422 -28.05 -0.70 -35.30
C SER A 422 -27.94 0.67 -34.62
N LEU A 423 -27.27 0.76 -33.46
CA LEU A 423 -27.13 1.99 -32.70
C LEU A 423 -25.94 2.85 -33.16
N THR A 424 -24.85 2.23 -33.61
CA THR A 424 -23.61 2.93 -33.98
C THR A 424 -23.43 3.07 -35.49
N GLY A 425 -24.13 2.26 -36.28
CA GLY A 425 -23.91 2.13 -37.73
C GLY A 425 -22.65 1.36 -38.11
N GLN A 426 -21.89 0.85 -37.13
CA GLN A 426 -20.66 0.10 -37.34
C GLN A 426 -20.74 -1.26 -36.63
N ARG A 427 -20.23 -2.29 -37.30
CA ARG A 427 -20.10 -3.60 -36.68
C ARG A 427 -18.94 -3.55 -35.67
N PRO A 428 -19.13 -4.00 -34.42
CA PRO A 428 -18.05 -4.04 -33.45
C PRO A 428 -16.98 -5.04 -33.89
N ILE A 429 -15.71 -4.66 -33.73
CA ILE A 429 -14.53 -5.48 -34.04
C ILE A 429 -13.79 -5.97 -32.79
N GLY A 430 -14.06 -5.34 -31.64
CA GLY A 430 -13.47 -5.65 -30.36
C GLY A 430 -14.46 -6.26 -29.38
N TYR A 431 -13.96 -7.15 -28.53
CA TYR A 431 -14.70 -7.75 -27.43
C TYR A 431 -13.89 -7.70 -26.14
N ARG A 432 -14.58 -7.61 -25.01
CA ARG A 432 -14.04 -7.89 -23.67
C ARG A 432 -15.07 -8.74 -22.94
N ALA A 433 -14.66 -9.85 -22.35
CA ALA A 433 -15.56 -10.65 -21.53
C ALA A 433 -15.91 -9.93 -20.23
N PRO A 434 -17.18 -9.91 -19.80
CA PRO A 434 -17.56 -9.48 -18.46
C PRO A 434 -16.72 -10.17 -17.38
N LEU A 435 -16.10 -9.38 -16.50
CA LEU A 435 -15.15 -9.82 -15.47
C LEU A 435 -14.00 -10.71 -16.02
N TYR A 436 -13.62 -10.50 -17.28
CA TYR A 436 -12.62 -11.29 -18.00
C TYR A 436 -12.92 -12.79 -18.07
N GLN A 437 -14.18 -13.19 -17.86
CA GLN A 437 -14.59 -14.59 -17.83
C GLN A 437 -14.86 -15.12 -19.25
N LEU A 438 -13.78 -15.50 -19.92
CA LEU A 438 -13.79 -16.01 -21.28
C LEU A 438 -13.69 -17.55 -21.31
N ARG A 439 -14.31 -18.19 -22.31
CA ARG A 439 -14.22 -19.64 -22.55
C ARG A 439 -13.79 -19.93 -23.99
N GLU A 440 -13.35 -21.16 -24.25
CA GLU A 440 -13.01 -21.62 -25.60
C GLU A 440 -14.21 -21.55 -26.55
N SER A 441 -15.43 -21.74 -26.03
CA SER A 441 -16.69 -21.51 -26.76
C SER A 441 -16.82 -20.06 -27.20
N THR A 442 -16.55 -19.12 -26.29
CA THR A 442 -16.60 -17.68 -26.56
C THR A 442 -15.57 -17.29 -27.62
N ILE A 443 -14.32 -17.77 -27.52
CA ILE A 443 -13.27 -17.55 -28.55
C ILE A 443 -13.77 -18.04 -29.91
N SER A 444 -14.28 -19.28 -29.97
CA SER A 444 -14.75 -19.88 -31.21
C SER A 444 -15.88 -19.07 -31.85
N LEU A 445 -16.81 -18.54 -31.04
CA LEU A 445 -17.89 -17.67 -31.50
C LEU A 445 -17.37 -16.33 -32.03
N LEU A 446 -16.43 -15.70 -31.31
CA LEU A 446 -15.82 -14.44 -31.74
C LEU A 446 -15.07 -14.61 -33.08
N GLU A 447 -14.31 -15.70 -33.24
CA GLU A 447 -13.65 -16.05 -34.51
C GLU A 447 -14.66 -16.35 -35.63
N GLU A 448 -15.76 -17.07 -35.33
CA GLU A 448 -16.83 -17.37 -36.28
C GLU A 448 -17.49 -16.10 -36.82
N HIS A 449 -17.75 -15.14 -35.93
CA HIS A 449 -18.31 -13.86 -36.32
C HIS A 449 -17.26 -12.88 -36.87
N GLY A 450 -15.97 -13.20 -36.83
CA GLY A 450 -14.91 -12.35 -37.37
C GLY A 450 -14.68 -11.08 -36.54
N PHE A 451 -14.61 -11.22 -35.21
CA PHE A 451 -13.97 -10.21 -34.38
C PHE A 451 -12.49 -10.12 -34.70
N LEU A 452 -11.90 -8.95 -34.50
CA LEU A 452 -10.48 -8.72 -34.70
C LEU A 452 -9.68 -9.07 -33.45
N TYR A 453 -10.17 -8.62 -32.30
CA TYR A 453 -9.43 -8.72 -31.05
C TYR A 453 -10.32 -8.98 -29.83
N ASP A 454 -9.70 -9.55 -28.80
CA ASP A 454 -10.20 -9.65 -27.43
C ASP A 454 -9.25 -8.87 -26.48
N SER A 455 -9.76 -8.49 -25.32
CA SER A 455 -8.98 -7.85 -24.25
C SER A 455 -9.39 -8.36 -22.88
N SER A 456 -9.20 -9.66 -22.67
CA SER A 456 -9.62 -10.36 -21.45
C SER A 456 -8.53 -11.22 -20.82
N LEU A 457 -7.51 -11.66 -21.56
CA LEU A 457 -6.52 -12.63 -21.08
C LEU A 457 -5.16 -11.99 -20.75
N THR A 458 -4.42 -12.64 -19.85
CA THR A 458 -3.23 -12.11 -19.17
C THR A 458 -1.93 -12.87 -19.48
N HIS A 459 -1.85 -13.64 -20.57
CA HIS A 459 -0.60 -14.37 -20.94
C HIS A 459 0.60 -13.44 -21.20
N HIS A 460 0.32 -12.16 -21.48
CA HIS A 460 1.29 -11.08 -21.52
C HIS A 460 0.68 -9.87 -20.80
N ASP A 461 1.46 -8.84 -20.51
CA ASP A 461 0.96 -7.63 -19.83
C ASP A 461 1.14 -6.32 -20.62
N SER A 462 2.07 -6.30 -21.57
CA SER A 462 2.49 -5.09 -22.29
C SER A 462 2.72 -5.27 -23.80
N LYS A 463 2.41 -6.44 -24.38
CA LYS A 463 2.52 -6.72 -25.81
C LYS A 463 1.27 -7.46 -26.32
N PRO A 464 0.72 -7.11 -27.49
CA PRO A 464 -0.31 -7.91 -28.13
C PRO A 464 0.23 -9.26 -28.61
N TYR A 465 -0.65 -10.27 -28.67
CA TYR A 465 -0.31 -11.62 -29.12
C TYR A 465 -1.51 -12.28 -29.78
N TYR A 466 -1.32 -13.38 -30.51
CA TYR A 466 -2.45 -14.19 -30.95
C TYR A 466 -3.01 -15.01 -29.81
N LEU A 467 -4.33 -15.01 -29.62
CA LEU A 467 -4.99 -15.81 -28.60
C LEU A 467 -4.59 -17.30 -28.74
N PRO A 468 -4.01 -17.93 -27.69
CA PRO A 468 -3.60 -19.32 -27.76
C PRO A 468 -4.80 -20.24 -27.97
N ASN A 469 -4.79 -21.02 -29.04
CA ASN A 469 -5.80 -22.06 -29.26
C ASN A 469 -5.44 -23.31 -28.44
N LEU A 470 -5.87 -23.31 -27.18
CA LEU A 470 -5.70 -24.40 -26.23
C LEU A 470 -6.98 -25.23 -26.10
N PRO A 471 -6.89 -26.56 -26.01
CA PRO A 471 -8.03 -27.35 -25.56
C PRO A 471 -8.34 -27.05 -24.08
N PRO A 472 -9.57 -27.29 -23.61
CA PRO A 472 -9.96 -27.02 -22.23
C PRO A 472 -9.01 -27.64 -21.22
N ILE A 473 -8.52 -26.80 -20.30
CA ILE A 473 -7.63 -27.24 -19.22
C ILE A 473 -8.43 -28.07 -18.23
N GLN A 474 -8.05 -29.34 -18.06
CA GLN A 474 -8.71 -30.25 -17.15
C GLN A 474 -8.04 -30.23 -15.78
N ALA A 475 -8.78 -29.79 -14.76
CA ALA A 475 -8.30 -29.86 -13.38
C ALA A 475 -8.12 -31.33 -12.93
N PRO A 476 -7.07 -31.64 -12.14
CA PRO A 476 -6.90 -32.97 -11.56
C PRO A 476 -8.10 -33.40 -10.71
N LYS A 477 -8.45 -34.68 -10.76
CA LYS A 477 -9.40 -35.30 -9.82
C LYS A 477 -8.62 -36.08 -8.76
N TYR A 478 -8.65 -35.62 -7.52
CA TYR A 478 -7.94 -36.24 -6.40
C TYR A 478 -8.82 -37.27 -5.69
N GLU A 479 -9.05 -38.41 -6.34
CA GLU A 479 -9.77 -39.53 -5.72
C GLU A 479 -8.79 -40.46 -4.99
N PRO A 480 -9.15 -41.06 -3.83
CA PRO A 480 -8.23 -41.91 -3.06
C PRO A 480 -7.64 -43.10 -3.82
N GLN A 481 -8.31 -43.54 -4.89
CA GLN A 481 -7.89 -44.66 -5.75
C GLN A 481 -7.20 -44.19 -7.04
N ALA A 482 -7.19 -42.89 -7.34
CA ALA A 482 -6.62 -42.36 -8.57
C ALA A 482 -5.09 -42.40 -8.50
N SER A 483 -4.45 -42.77 -9.61
CA SER A 483 -3.00 -42.66 -9.71
C SER A 483 -2.60 -41.21 -9.92
N ALA A 484 -1.55 -40.75 -9.21
CA ALA A 484 -0.97 -39.44 -9.48
C ALA A 484 -0.53 -39.25 -10.95
N THR A 485 -0.18 -40.34 -11.64
CA THR A 485 0.19 -40.33 -13.07
C THR A 485 -0.92 -39.86 -14.00
N GLU A 486 -2.18 -39.85 -13.54
CA GLU A 486 -3.31 -39.38 -14.33
C GLU A 486 -3.26 -37.87 -14.57
N TRP A 487 -2.73 -37.10 -13.60
CA TRP A 487 -2.67 -35.64 -13.61
C TRP A 487 -1.26 -35.05 -13.66
N MET A 488 -0.20 -35.82 -13.37
CA MET A 488 1.19 -35.39 -13.55
C MET A 488 1.57 -35.30 -15.05
N LYS A 489 0.87 -34.45 -15.80
CA LYS A 489 1.06 -34.20 -17.23
C LYS A 489 1.26 -32.70 -17.46
N PRO A 490 2.15 -32.30 -18.38
CA PRO A 490 2.30 -30.89 -18.73
C PRO A 490 1.03 -30.35 -19.42
N LEU A 491 0.90 -29.03 -19.45
CA LEU A 491 -0.16 -28.37 -20.22
C LEU A 491 -0.06 -28.73 -21.72
N PRO A 492 -1.21 -28.83 -22.42
CA PRO A 492 -1.22 -29.01 -23.87
C PRO A 492 -0.53 -27.82 -24.55
N GLN A 493 0.15 -28.09 -25.66
CA GLN A 493 0.70 -27.03 -26.50
C GLN A 493 -0.43 -26.41 -27.34
N PRO A 494 -0.44 -25.07 -27.52
CA PRO A 494 -1.45 -24.41 -28.34
C PRO A 494 -1.27 -24.78 -29.82
N SER A 495 -2.38 -24.84 -30.55
CA SER A 495 -2.33 -24.95 -32.01
C SER A 495 -1.82 -23.65 -32.64
N PRO A 496 -1.14 -23.70 -33.80
CA PRO A 496 -0.70 -22.49 -34.49
C PRO A 496 -1.88 -21.53 -34.79
N PRO A 497 -1.65 -20.21 -34.73
CA PRO A 497 -2.66 -19.23 -35.09
C PRO A 497 -3.09 -19.37 -36.56
N THR A 498 -4.32 -18.95 -36.84
CA THR A 498 -4.92 -18.91 -38.19
C THR A 498 -5.33 -17.48 -38.53
N PRO A 499 -5.68 -17.16 -39.79
CA PRO A 499 -6.16 -15.82 -40.15
C PRO A 499 -7.37 -15.35 -39.33
N LYS A 500 -8.19 -16.30 -38.85
CA LYS A 500 -9.35 -16.04 -37.98
C LYS A 500 -8.98 -15.77 -36.53
N THR A 501 -7.77 -16.16 -36.11
CA THR A 501 -7.33 -16.03 -34.73
C THR A 501 -7.31 -14.57 -34.30
N LEU A 502 -7.93 -14.35 -33.14
CA LEU A 502 -8.04 -13.04 -32.51
C LEU A 502 -6.68 -12.54 -32.06
N VAL A 503 -6.48 -11.24 -32.15
CA VAL A 503 -5.42 -10.56 -31.40
C VAL A 503 -5.89 -10.41 -29.96
N GLU A 504 -5.06 -10.78 -29.01
CA GLU A 504 -5.24 -10.42 -27.61
C GLU A 504 -4.49 -9.12 -27.34
N ILE A 505 -5.19 -8.10 -26.84
CA ILE A 505 -4.56 -6.96 -26.16
C ILE A 505 -4.77 -7.19 -24.66
N PRO A 506 -3.70 -7.50 -23.91
CA PRO A 506 -3.86 -8.10 -22.60
C PRO A 506 -4.66 -7.24 -21.63
N GLY A 507 -5.69 -7.84 -21.04
CA GLY A 507 -6.31 -7.33 -19.81
C GLY A 507 -5.36 -7.47 -18.63
N ASN A 508 -5.51 -6.65 -17.58
CA ASN A 508 -4.68 -6.78 -16.38
C ASN A 508 -5.38 -6.24 -15.12
N TRP A 509 -5.50 -7.08 -14.09
CA TRP A 509 -6.05 -6.72 -12.78
C TRP A 509 -5.28 -5.60 -12.06
N TYR A 510 -4.01 -5.39 -12.40
CA TYR A 510 -3.17 -4.31 -11.85
C TYR A 510 -3.24 -3.01 -12.66
N ALA A 511 -4.00 -2.99 -13.75
CA ALA A 511 -4.15 -1.87 -14.66
C ALA A 511 -5.63 -1.50 -14.86
N GLU A 512 -6.43 -1.64 -13.80
CA GLU A 512 -7.85 -1.31 -13.77
C GLU A 512 -8.25 -0.62 -12.45
N ASP A 513 -9.32 0.18 -12.46
CA ASP A 513 -9.73 1.02 -11.33
C ASP A 513 -10.74 0.36 -10.37
N MET A 514 -11.66 -0.46 -10.86
CA MET A 514 -12.80 -0.95 -10.12
C MET A 514 -12.39 -1.92 -9.00
N THR A 515 -11.56 -2.94 -9.28
CA THR A 515 -11.17 -3.93 -8.25
C THR A 515 -10.58 -3.29 -6.97
N PRO A 516 -9.64 -2.33 -7.04
CA PRO A 516 -9.12 -1.68 -5.84
C PRO A 516 -10.01 -0.56 -5.27
N LEU A 517 -10.72 0.18 -6.12
CA LEU A 517 -11.36 1.47 -5.74
C LEU A 517 -12.89 1.41 -5.66
N GLN A 518 -13.54 0.32 -6.06
CA GLN A 518 -14.98 0.11 -5.93
C GLN A 518 -15.30 -0.83 -4.79
N TYR A 519 -16.17 -0.39 -3.87
CA TYR A 519 -16.73 -1.27 -2.85
C TYR A 519 -17.97 -2.00 -3.38
N TRP A 520 -17.98 -3.32 -3.26
CA TRP A 520 -19.06 -4.23 -3.56
C TRP A 520 -19.49 -4.97 -2.28
N PRO A 521 -20.67 -4.67 -1.70
CA PRO A 521 -21.04 -5.12 -0.36
C PRO A 521 -21.23 -6.64 -0.23
N HIS A 522 -21.46 -7.33 -1.35
CA HIS A 522 -21.75 -8.76 -1.39
C HIS A 522 -20.63 -9.61 -1.98
N THR A 523 -19.45 -9.02 -2.19
CA THR A 523 -18.27 -9.73 -2.71
C THR A 523 -17.27 -9.91 -1.56
N PRO A 524 -16.99 -11.15 -1.10
CA PRO A 524 -16.10 -11.39 0.05
C PRO A 524 -14.69 -10.80 -0.07
N ASN A 525 -14.18 -10.69 -1.30
CA ASN A 525 -12.86 -10.12 -1.61
C ASN A 525 -12.93 -8.65 -2.07
N SER A 526 -14.04 -7.95 -1.83
CA SER A 526 -14.18 -6.55 -2.21
C SER A 526 -13.16 -5.67 -1.49
N GLN A 527 -12.58 -4.72 -2.23
CA GLN A 527 -11.86 -3.59 -1.67
C GLN A 527 -12.75 -2.34 -1.70
N GLY A 528 -12.28 -1.21 -2.22
CA GLY A 528 -13.05 0.04 -2.34
C GLY A 528 -12.59 1.18 -1.45
N TYR A 529 -11.54 0.96 -0.64
CA TYR A 529 -10.95 1.97 0.24
C TYR A 529 -9.45 2.13 0.05
N VAL A 530 -8.88 1.57 -1.03
CA VAL A 530 -7.48 1.79 -1.37
C VAL A 530 -7.27 3.27 -1.71
N ASP A 531 -6.18 3.85 -1.22
CA ASP A 531 -5.84 5.24 -1.53
C ASP A 531 -5.54 5.39 -3.03
N VAL A 532 -6.20 6.34 -3.68
CA VAL A 532 -5.97 6.69 -5.09
C VAL A 532 -4.50 7.04 -5.38
N ARG A 533 -3.73 7.48 -4.39
CA ARG A 533 -2.29 7.75 -4.53
C ARG A 533 -1.47 6.47 -4.69
N VAL A 534 -1.90 5.37 -4.07
CA VAL A 534 -1.24 4.07 -4.21
C VAL A 534 -1.48 3.54 -5.63
N ILE A 535 -2.72 3.57 -6.10
CA ILE A 535 -3.06 3.11 -7.46
C ILE A 535 -2.38 3.97 -8.52
N GLU A 536 -2.39 5.30 -8.35
CA GLU A 536 -1.65 6.23 -9.22
C GLU A 536 -0.17 5.87 -9.31
N GLN A 537 0.48 5.58 -8.18
CA GLN A 537 1.90 5.24 -8.17
C GLN A 537 2.16 3.87 -8.80
N MET A 538 1.34 2.86 -8.49
CA MET A 538 1.46 1.53 -9.10
C MET A 538 1.38 1.57 -10.63
N TRP A 539 0.47 2.36 -11.19
CA TRP A 539 0.36 2.52 -12.64
C TRP A 539 1.57 3.24 -13.24
N LYS A 540 2.12 4.25 -12.53
CA LYS A 540 3.35 4.93 -12.97
C LYS A 540 4.55 4.00 -12.93
N ASP A 541 4.73 3.25 -11.86
CA ASP A 541 5.84 2.29 -11.70
C ASP A 541 5.78 1.22 -12.79
N LYS A 542 4.58 0.69 -13.07
CA LYS A 542 4.36 -0.26 -14.17
C LYS A 542 4.74 0.35 -15.52
N PHE A 543 4.29 1.57 -15.81
CA PHE A 543 4.63 2.26 -17.06
C PHE A 543 6.14 2.53 -17.17
N GLU A 544 6.77 3.00 -16.11
CA GLU A 544 8.20 3.31 -16.10
C GLU A 544 9.05 2.06 -16.36
N TRP A 545 8.67 0.92 -15.76
CA TRP A 545 9.32 -0.35 -16.05
C TRP A 545 9.11 -0.77 -17.50
N ILE A 546 7.86 -0.75 -18.01
CA ILE A 546 7.59 -1.06 -19.43
C ILE A 546 8.44 -0.18 -20.36
N ARG A 547 8.59 1.11 -20.03
CA ARG A 547 9.39 2.07 -20.78
C ARG A 547 10.89 1.73 -20.80
N THR A 548 11.45 1.10 -19.78
CA THR A 548 12.86 0.65 -19.82
C THR A 548 13.06 -0.52 -20.78
N GLU A 549 12.04 -1.36 -20.94
CA GLU A 549 12.11 -2.56 -21.80
C GLU A 549 11.85 -2.26 -23.29
N VAL A 550 11.50 -1.02 -23.65
CA VAL A 550 11.19 -0.62 -25.04
C VAL A 550 12.43 -0.69 -25.94
N GLU A 551 13.64 -0.56 -25.39
CA GLU A 551 14.87 -0.56 -26.18
C GLU A 551 15.18 -1.92 -26.81
N ASP A 552 14.62 -3.01 -26.25
CA ASP A 552 14.79 -4.38 -26.72
C ASP A 552 13.64 -4.85 -27.65
N LEU A 553 12.76 -3.95 -28.09
CA LEU A 553 11.64 -4.31 -28.96
C LEU A 553 12.10 -4.83 -30.32
N GLY A 554 11.60 -6.01 -30.68
CA GLY A 554 11.75 -6.55 -32.03
C GLY A 554 10.98 -5.72 -33.07
N VAL A 555 11.38 -5.82 -34.34
CA VAL A 555 10.79 -5.07 -35.47
C VAL A 555 9.27 -5.29 -35.63
N ASN A 556 8.76 -6.45 -35.20
CA ASN A 556 7.35 -6.83 -35.31
C ASN A 556 6.58 -6.65 -33.99
N GLU A 557 7.21 -6.12 -32.95
CA GLU A 557 6.60 -5.97 -31.65
C GLU A 557 5.92 -4.60 -31.50
N THR A 558 4.90 -4.56 -30.66
CA THR A 558 4.21 -3.33 -30.24
C THR A 558 4.16 -3.33 -28.75
N MET A 559 4.67 -2.27 -28.12
CA MET A 559 4.52 -2.08 -26.69
C MET A 559 3.23 -1.31 -26.43
N VAL A 560 2.38 -1.87 -25.58
CA VAL A 560 1.10 -1.29 -25.17
C VAL A 560 1.08 -1.06 -23.67
N PHE A 561 0.34 -0.04 -23.24
CA PHE A 561 0.01 0.22 -21.84
C PHE A 561 -1.51 0.37 -21.71
N PRO A 562 -2.23 -0.76 -21.54
CA PRO A 562 -3.67 -0.75 -21.34
C PRO A 562 -4.04 -0.27 -19.93
N LEU A 563 -5.02 0.63 -19.85
CA LEU A 563 -5.70 0.99 -18.60
C LEU A 563 -7.21 0.81 -18.79
N VAL A 564 -7.85 0.15 -17.83
CA VAL A 564 -9.29 -0.08 -17.81
C VAL A 564 -9.93 0.81 -16.76
N LEU A 565 -10.91 1.60 -17.18
CA LEU A 565 -11.65 2.52 -16.33
C LEU A 565 -13.12 2.13 -16.32
N HIS A 566 -13.83 2.44 -15.25
CA HIS A 566 -15.28 2.26 -15.20
C HIS A 566 -15.94 3.58 -14.82
N PRO A 567 -17.01 4.06 -15.48
CA PRO A 567 -17.67 5.29 -15.07
C PRO A 567 -18.26 5.19 -13.65
N ASP A 568 -18.57 3.97 -13.20
CA ASP A 568 -18.94 3.60 -11.83
C ASP A 568 -17.91 4.10 -10.81
N THR A 569 -16.62 3.93 -11.13
CA THR A 569 -15.49 4.16 -10.22
C THR A 569 -14.68 5.39 -10.60
N SER A 570 -14.12 5.43 -11.81
CA SER A 570 -13.42 6.60 -12.36
C SER A 570 -14.30 7.84 -12.51
N GLY A 571 -15.62 7.70 -12.47
CA GLY A 571 -16.55 8.83 -12.38
C GLY A 571 -16.57 9.52 -11.02
N MET A 572 -16.13 8.86 -9.94
CA MET A 572 -16.14 9.42 -8.58
C MET A 572 -15.20 10.62 -8.46
N ALA A 573 -15.57 11.61 -7.64
CA ALA A 573 -14.89 12.90 -7.60
C ALA A 573 -13.39 12.83 -7.21
N HIS A 574 -13.04 11.90 -6.33
CA HIS A 574 -11.65 11.70 -5.89
C HIS A 574 -10.85 10.82 -6.85
N VAL A 575 -11.50 9.86 -7.53
CA VAL A 575 -10.87 8.98 -8.54
C VAL A 575 -10.65 9.70 -9.85
N ILE A 576 -11.62 10.48 -10.36
CA ILE A 576 -11.42 11.20 -11.63
C ILE A 576 -10.23 12.16 -11.58
N GLY A 577 -9.97 12.75 -10.42
CA GLY A 577 -8.78 13.58 -10.20
C GLY A 577 -7.48 12.77 -10.27
N MET A 578 -7.50 11.48 -9.92
CA MET A 578 -6.38 10.53 -10.14
C MET A 578 -6.19 10.25 -11.62
N ILE A 579 -7.26 9.90 -12.33
CA ILE A 579 -7.22 9.62 -13.77
C ILE A 579 -6.67 10.82 -14.54
N GLU A 580 -7.10 12.04 -14.21
CA GLU A 580 -6.55 13.25 -14.82
C GLU A 580 -5.03 13.37 -14.59
N ARG A 581 -4.54 13.12 -13.38
CA ARG A 581 -3.09 13.18 -13.08
C ARG A 581 -2.31 12.14 -13.86
N VAL A 582 -2.83 10.92 -13.99
CA VAL A 582 -2.20 9.86 -14.79
C VAL A 582 -2.16 10.25 -16.27
N ILE A 583 -3.26 10.75 -16.84
CA ILE A 583 -3.30 11.20 -18.24
C ILE A 583 -2.30 12.35 -18.48
N VAL A 584 -2.27 13.35 -17.59
CA VAL A 584 -1.34 14.48 -17.70
C VAL A 584 0.10 14.01 -17.60
N TRP A 585 0.41 13.08 -16.68
CA TRP A 585 1.73 12.51 -16.52
C TRP A 585 2.15 11.69 -17.75
N LEU A 586 1.28 10.82 -18.27
CA LEU A 586 1.53 10.05 -19.49
C LEU A 586 1.82 10.98 -20.68
N LYS A 587 0.99 12.00 -20.91
CA LYS A 587 1.22 13.01 -21.96
C LYS A 587 2.53 13.79 -21.78
N GLY A 588 3.05 13.88 -20.55
CA GLY A 588 4.33 14.50 -20.24
C GLY A 588 5.53 13.82 -20.90
N TRP A 589 5.41 12.55 -21.28
CA TRP A 589 6.44 11.79 -21.99
C TRP A 589 6.54 12.10 -23.49
N GLY A 590 5.66 12.94 -24.03
CA GLY A 590 5.77 13.46 -25.39
C GLY A 590 5.84 12.37 -26.46
N GLY A 591 6.86 12.42 -27.34
CA GLY A 591 7.00 11.48 -28.45
C GLY A 591 7.31 10.03 -28.07
N GLU A 592 7.57 9.74 -26.78
CA GLU A 592 7.73 8.36 -26.29
C GLU A 592 6.37 7.65 -26.14
N VAL A 593 5.25 8.38 -26.16
CA VAL A 593 3.91 7.81 -26.00
C VAL A 593 2.94 8.26 -27.09
N GLU A 594 1.99 7.41 -27.43
CA GLU A 594 0.90 7.71 -28.35
C GLU A 594 -0.40 7.10 -27.83
N PHE A 595 -1.46 7.92 -27.69
CA PHE A 595 -2.78 7.43 -27.30
C PHE A 595 -3.48 6.86 -28.53
N GLU A 596 -3.96 5.62 -28.43
CA GLU A 596 -4.66 4.93 -29.51
C GLU A 596 -5.85 4.12 -29.02
N THR A 597 -6.74 3.78 -29.95
CA THR A 597 -7.80 2.79 -29.71
C THR A 597 -7.25 1.37 -29.77
N PHE A 598 -7.92 0.44 -29.09
CA PHE A 598 -7.56 -0.97 -29.10
C PHE A 598 -7.66 -1.54 -30.52
N GLY A 599 -8.72 -1.22 -31.27
CA GLY A 599 -8.89 -1.66 -32.65
C GLY A 599 -7.75 -1.24 -33.57
N ASN A 600 -7.32 0.03 -33.50
CA ASN A 600 -6.20 0.52 -34.32
C ASN A 600 -4.91 -0.26 -34.04
N VAL A 601 -4.60 -0.49 -32.76
CA VAL A 601 -3.41 -1.25 -32.37
C VAL A 601 -3.52 -2.72 -32.81
N ALA A 602 -4.70 -3.34 -32.68
CA ALA A 602 -4.91 -4.71 -33.14
C ALA A 602 -4.74 -4.84 -34.66
N GLU A 603 -5.26 -3.89 -35.45
CA GLU A 603 -5.08 -3.87 -36.91
C GLU A 603 -3.60 -3.70 -37.30
N GLU A 604 -2.92 -2.72 -36.69
CA GLU A 604 -1.49 -2.45 -36.94
C GLU A 604 -0.62 -3.66 -36.58
N TRP A 605 -0.90 -4.28 -35.43
CA TRP A 605 -0.16 -5.45 -34.97
C TRP A 605 -0.43 -6.67 -35.84
N LYS A 606 -1.70 -6.97 -36.15
CA LYS A 606 -2.07 -8.13 -37.01
C LYS A 606 -1.53 -7.98 -38.43
N GLY A 607 -1.49 -6.76 -38.96
CA GLY A 607 -0.90 -6.47 -40.28
C GLY A 607 0.60 -6.77 -40.35
N ARG A 608 1.35 -6.56 -39.26
CA ARG A 608 2.79 -6.90 -39.15
C ARG A 608 3.05 -8.37 -38.84
N ASN A 609 2.07 -9.06 -38.26
CA ASN A 609 2.20 -10.43 -37.76
C ASN A 609 1.27 -11.40 -38.50
N ALA A 610 0.97 -11.16 -39.78
CA ALA A 610 0.03 -11.98 -40.54
C ALA A 610 0.42 -13.47 -40.58
N VAL A 611 -0.58 -14.34 -40.45
CA VAL A 611 -0.48 -15.81 -40.39
C VAL A 611 -1.15 -16.51 -41.57
#